data_AF-A0A9X4M5U4-F1
#
_entry.id   AF-A0A9X4M5U4-F1
#
_cell.length_a   1.000
_cell.length_b   1.000
_cell.length_c   1.000
_cell.angle_alpha   90.00
_cell.angle_beta   90.00
_cell.angle_gamma   90.00
#
_symmetry.space_group_name_H-M   'P 1'
#
loop_
_entity.id
_entity.type
_entity.pdbx_description
1 polymer ?
#
loop_
_entity_poly.entity_id
_entity_poly.type
_entity_poly.pdbx_seq_one_letter_code
_entity_poly.pdbx_strand_id
1 'polypeptide(L)' 'MSNCLCLDCDRSNSITTKFCTQCGAKLQIQERYRALKAIGQGGFCKTFLAQDEGKPSKPHCVIK' A
#
# COMPACT_ATOMS: atom_id res chain seq x y z
N MET A 1 14.07 -6.39 -3.69
CA MET A 1 13.62 -5.83 -2.41
C MET A 1 12.20 -5.32 -2.58
N SER A 2 11.21 -6.00 -2.01
CA SER A 2 9.80 -5.60 -2.13
C SER A 2 9.47 -4.63 -0.99
N ASN A 3 9.13 -3.40 -1.33
CA ASN A 3 8.75 -2.36 -0.37
C ASN A 3 7.25 -2.04 -0.55
N CYS A 4 6.60 -1.64 0.53
CA CYS A 4 5.22 -1.13 0.50
C CYS A 4 5.19 0.35 0.90
N LEU A 5 4.15 1.05 0.47
CA LEU A 5 3.95 2.46 0.74
C LEU A 5 2.85 2.63 1.79
N CYS A 6 3.07 3.51 2.76
CA CYS A 6 2.04 3.94 3.69
C CYS A 6 1.14 4.97 3.01
N LEU A 7 -0.18 4.78 3.06
CA LEU A 7 -1.14 5.68 2.41
C LEU A 7 -1.29 7.00 3.17
N ASP A 8 -1.06 6.99 4.48
CA ASP A 8 -1.25 8.15 5.35
C ASP A 8 -0.09 9.15 5.29
N CYS A 9 1.14 8.67 5.12
CA CYS A 9 2.33 9.52 5.15
C CYS A 9 3.30 9.32 3.97
N ASP A 10 2.90 8.58 2.93
CA ASP A 10 3.69 8.26 1.73
C ASP A 10 5.08 7.67 2.02
N ARG A 11 5.25 7.06 3.21
CA ARG A 11 6.54 6.48 3.59
C ARG A 11 6.68 5.05 3.06
N SER A 12 7.86 4.75 2.53
CA SER A 12 8.26 3.39 2.17
C SER A 12 8.57 2.58 3.42
N ASN A 13 8.00 1.38 3.51
CA ASN A 13 8.14 0.42 4.59
C ASN A 13 8.45 -0.97 4.00
N SER A 14 8.94 -1.89 4.83
CA SER A 14 9.14 -3.28 4.41
C SER A 14 7.80 -3.96 4.10
N ILE A 15 7.76 -4.83 3.09
CA ILE A 15 6.57 -5.67 2.83
C ILE A 15 6.23 -6.58 4.01
N THR A 16 7.14 -6.83 4.95
CA THR A 16 6.88 -7.66 6.14
C THR A 16 6.27 -6.87 7.29
N THR A 17 6.40 -5.55 7.32
CA THR A 17 5.85 -4.71 8.40
C THR A 17 4.34 -4.56 8.24
N LYS A 18 3.58 -4.69 9.33
CA LYS A 18 2.12 -4.49 9.36
C LYS A 18 1.72 -3.04 9.59
N PHE A 19 2.56 -2.30 10.31
CA PHE A 19 2.36 -0.90 10.66
C PHE A 19 3.51 -0.05 10.13
N CYS A 20 3.22 1.19 9.78
CA CYS A 20 4.22 2.14 9.33
C CYS A 20 5.16 2.50 10.49
N THR A 21 6.46 2.46 10.22
CA THR A 21 7.50 2.78 11.21
C THR A 21 7.58 4.26 11.57
N GLN A 22 6.86 5.13 10.85
CA GLN A 22 6.87 6.58 11.05
C GLN A 22 5.61 7.12 11.70
N CYS A 23 4.43 6.71 11.23
CA CYS A 23 3.15 7.23 11.72
C CYS A 23 2.31 6.19 12.48
N GLY A 24 2.74 4.92 12.51
CA GLY A 24 1.99 3.84 13.15
C GLY A 24 0.74 3.36 12.41
N ALA A 25 0.41 3.94 11.24
CA ALA A 25 -0.76 3.52 10.47
C ALA A 25 -0.62 2.10 9.89
N LYS A 26 -1.75 1.41 9.68
CA LYS A 26 -1.75 0.07 9.07
C LYS A 26 -1.33 0.15 7.61
N LEU A 27 -0.38 -0.72 7.23
CA LEU A 27 0.11 -0.82 5.85
C LEU A 27 -0.75 -1.74 4.97
N GLN A 28 -1.58 -2.58 5.60
CA GLN A 28 -2.56 -3.43 4.91
C GLN A 28 -3.93 -2.76 4.93
N ILE A 29 -4.46 -2.44 3.76
CA ILE A 29 -5.84 -1.98 3.60
C ILE A 29 -6.75 -3.20 3.61
N GLN A 30 -7.78 -3.18 4.46
CA GLN A 30 -8.74 -4.30 4.63
C GLN A 30 -8.07 -5.66 4.88
N GLU A 31 -6.88 -5.67 5.50
CA GLU A 31 -6.08 -6.88 5.76
C GLU A 31 -5.77 -7.69 4.47
N ARG A 32 -5.82 -7.03 3.30
CA ARG A 32 -5.76 -7.68 1.99
C ARG A 32 -4.83 -6.99 1.00
N TYR A 33 -4.88 -5.67 0.93
CA TYR A 33 -4.13 -4.92 -0.07
C TYR A 33 -2.91 -4.24 0.55
N ARG A 34 -1.77 -4.30 -0.13
CA ARG A 34 -0.58 -3.50 0.21
C ARG A 34 -0.28 -2.52 -0.89
N ALA A 35 -0.32 -1.21 -0.60
CA ALA A 35 0.16 -0.25 -1.58
C ALA A 35 1.66 -0.41 -1.82
N LEU A 36 2.07 -0.28 -3.07
CA LEU A 36 3.46 -0.34 -3.52
C LEU A 36 3.95 1.03 -3.96
N LYS A 37 3.11 1.77 -4.69
CA LYS A 37 3.46 3.10 -5.21
C LYS A 37 2.22 3.93 -5.53
N ALA A 38 2.28 5.24 -5.32
CA ALA A 38 1.32 6.18 -5.88
C ALA A 38 1.49 6.26 -7.41
N ILE A 39 0.41 6.06 -8.16
CA ILE A 39 0.40 6.10 -9.64
C ILE A 39 -0.45 7.24 -10.20
N GLY A 40 -1.23 7.92 -9.37
CA GLY A 40 -1.97 9.10 -9.77
C GLY A 40 -2.40 9.90 -8.55
N GLN A 41 -2.49 11.21 -8.70
CA GLN A 41 -3.01 12.11 -7.69
C GLN A 41 -3.97 13.08 -8.38
N GLY A 42 -5.25 13.00 -8.02
CA GLY A 42 -6.26 13.98 -8.41
C GLY A 42 -6.49 14.99 -7.29
N GLY A 43 -7.43 15.93 -7.48
CA GLY A 43 -7.74 16.96 -6.49
C GLY A 43 -8.28 16.43 -5.14
N PHE A 44 -8.89 15.25 -5.13
CA PHE A 44 -9.55 14.70 -3.94
C PHE A 44 -9.09 13.29 -3.55
N CYS A 45 -8.36 12.59 -4.42
CA CYS A 45 -7.95 11.20 -4.18
C CYS A 45 -6.54 10.92 -4.71
N LYS A 46 -5.85 10.00 -4.04
CA LYS A 46 -4.61 9.39 -4.53
C LYS A 46 -4.94 7.99 -5.03
N THR A 47 -4.39 7.63 -6.18
CA THR A 47 -4.51 6.30 -6.76
C THR A 47 -3.19 5.57 -6.55
N PHE A 48 -3.24 4.37 -5.96
CA PHE A 48 -2.07 3.56 -5.67
C PHE A 48 -2.10 2.25 -6.45
N LEU A 49 -0.94 1.85 -6.95
CA LEU A 49 -0.67 0.46 -7.30
C LEU A 49 -0.52 -0.32 -6.00
N ALA A 50 -1.30 -1.38 -5.83
CA ALA A 50 -1.27 -2.26 -4.69
C ALA A 50 -1.09 -3.71 -5.12
N GLN A 51 -0.66 -4.55 -4.17
CA GLN A 51 -0.66 -6.00 -4.31
C GLN A 51 -1.83 -6.58 -3.51
N ASP A 52 -2.64 -7.42 -4.17
CA ASP A 52 -3.74 -8.16 -3.54
C ASP A 52 -3.20 -9.44 -2.90
N GLU A 53 -2.87 -9.38 -1.61
CA GLU A 53 -2.37 -10.53 -0.86
C GLU A 53 -3.45 -11.57 -0.55
N GLY A 54 -4.73 -11.24 -0.78
CA GLY A 54 -5.85 -12.17 -0.60
C GLY A 54 -5.96 -13.22 -1.72
N LYS A 55 -5.25 -13.05 -2.84
CA LYS A 55 -5.20 -14.04 -3.92
C LYS A 55 -3.89 -14.81 -3.92
N PRO A 56 -3.89 -16.13 -4.23
CA PRO A 56 -2.67 -16.95 -4.26
C PRO A 56 -1.58 -16.40 -5.20
N SER A 57 -1.99 -15.85 -6.35
CA SER A 57 -1.09 -15.26 -7.35
C SER A 57 -0.57 -13.87 -6.98
N LYS A 58 -1.07 -13.28 -5.89
CA LYS A 58 -0.74 -11.92 -5.41
C LYS A 58 -0.67 -10.88 -6.53
N PRO A 59 -1.73 -10.75 -7.37
CA PRO A 59 -1.68 -9.89 -8.52
C PRO A 59 -1.63 -8.42 -8.09
N HIS A 60 -1.08 -7.60 -8.98
CA HIS A 60 -1.15 -6.16 -8.85
C HIS A 60 -2.56 -5.66 -9.18
N CYS A 61 -3.06 -4.72 -8.38
CA CYS A 61 -4.34 -4.06 -8.57
C CYS A 61 -4.22 -2.56 -8.28
N VAL A 62 -5.23 -1.80 -8.66
CA VAL A 62 -5.29 -0.36 -8.38
C VAL A 62 -6.29 -0.11 -7.26
N ILE A 63 -5.88 0.67 -6.26
CA ILE A 63 -6.75 1.16 -5.17
C ILE A 63 -6.79 2.69 -5.22
N LYS A 64 -7.91 3.26 -4.78
CA LYS A 64 -8.16 4.71 -4.69
C LYS A 64 -8.59 5.08 -3.28
#